data_AF-A0A1G0G7K6-F1
#
_entry.id   AF-A0A1G0G7K6-F1
#
_cell.length_a   1.000
_cell.length_b   1.000
_cell.length_c   1.000
_cell.angle_alpha   90.00
_cell.angle_beta   90.00
_cell.angle_gamma   90.00
#
_symmetry.space_group_name_H-M   'P 1'
#
loop_
_entity.id
_entity.type
_entity.pdbx_description
1 polymer ?
#
loop_
_entity_poly.entity_id
_entity_poly.type
_entity_poly.pdbx_seq_one_letter_code
_entity_poly.pdbx_strand_id
1 'polypeptide(L)'
;MNDKQDHINTIFIPVNFILHADKQHVLIKLLKKYTPLSHVDLANLLNLSAEKLLSVSEKKDFLNARDAEKLAKYFCIFCGS
;
A
#
# COMPACT_ATOMS: atom_id res chain seq x y z
N MET A 1 4.48 22.19 27.31
CA MET A 1 4.18 20.78 26.95
C MET A 1 4.36 20.69 25.44
N ASN A 2 5.29 19.84 25.01
CA ASN A 2 5.85 19.85 23.66
C ASN A 2 4.80 19.63 22.55
N ASP A 3 4.76 20.59 21.64
CA ASP A 3 4.32 20.47 20.26
C ASP A 3 4.91 19.22 19.59
N LYS A 4 4.04 18.30 19.19
CA LYS A 4 4.29 17.40 18.07
C LYS A 4 3.08 17.48 17.14
N GLN A 5 3.06 18.57 16.38
CA GLN A 5 2.29 18.64 15.15
C GLN A 5 2.93 17.62 14.19
N ASP A 6 2.44 16.38 14.22
CA ASP A 6 2.79 15.37 13.23
C ASP A 6 2.25 15.89 11.88
N HIS A 7 3.11 16.63 11.16
CA HIS A 7 2.87 16.98 9.78
C HIS A 7 2.70 15.67 9.02
N ILE A 8 1.44 15.30 8.77
CA ILE A 8 1.09 14.34 7.75
C ILE A 8 1.53 15.00 6.45
N ASN A 9 2.78 14.72 6.05
CA ASN A 9 3.24 15.00 4.71
C ASN A 9 2.30 14.22 3.79
N THR A 10 1.34 14.91 3.17
CA THR A 10 0.49 14.33 2.14
C THR A 10 1.39 13.93 0.98
N ILE A 11 1.85 12.68 0.98
CA ILE A 11 2.64 12.13 -0.12
C ILE A 11 1.67 11.92 -1.28
N PHE A 12 1.67 12.83 -2.24
CA PHE A 12 0.98 12.63 -3.50
C PHE A 12 1.75 11.59 -4.33
N ILE A 13 1.27 10.33 -4.30
CA ILE A 13 1.80 9.26 -5.16
C ILE A 13 0.86 9.13 -6.36
N PRO A 14 1.28 9.51 -7.57
CA PRO A 14 0.43 9.35 -8.75
C PRO A 14 0.13 7.86 -8.94
N VAL A 15 -1.12 7.51 -9.26
CA VAL A 15 -1.57 6.12 -9.44
C VAL A 15 -0.70 5.36 -10.45
N ASN A 16 -0.22 6.06 -11.50
CA ASN A 16 0.72 5.48 -12.48
C ASN A 16 2.05 5.03 -11.86
N PHE A 17 2.53 5.69 -10.79
CA PHE A 17 3.73 5.28 -10.06
C PHE A 17 3.52 3.97 -9.30
N ILE A 18 2.30 3.70 -8.83
CA ILE A 18 1.92 2.49 -8.10
C ILE A 18 1.84 1.27 -9.05
N LEU A 19 1.50 1.51 -10.32
CA LEU A 19 1.50 0.48 -11.35
C LEU A 19 2.91 -0.03 -11.70
N HIS A 20 3.98 0.71 -11.35
CA HIS A 20 5.33 0.18 -11.48
C HIS A 20 5.58 -0.92 -10.45
N ALA A 21 5.86 -2.12 -10.95
CA ALA A 21 6.24 -3.32 -10.20
C ALA A 21 7.22 -3.01 -9.05
N ASP A 22 8.26 -2.23 -9.33
CA ASP A 22 9.30 -1.84 -8.36
C ASP A 22 8.81 -0.97 -7.20
N LYS A 23 7.61 -0.41 -7.26
CA LYS A 23 7.07 0.53 -6.26
C LYS A 23 5.93 -0.05 -5.43
N GLN A 24 5.36 -1.19 -5.83
CA GLN A 24 4.26 -1.86 -5.13
C GLN A 24 4.62 -2.20 -3.67
N HIS A 25 5.86 -2.67 -3.42
CA HIS A 25 6.35 -3.00 -2.08
C HIS A 25 6.35 -1.79 -1.12
N VAL A 26 6.58 -0.57 -1.63
CA VAL A 26 6.57 0.65 -0.81
C VAL A 26 5.15 0.90 -0.31
N LEU A 27 4.17 0.73 -1.20
CA LEU A 27 2.78 0.96 -0.88
C LEU A 27 2.24 -0.01 0.17
N ILE A 28 2.56 -1.29 0.03
CA ILE A 28 2.20 -2.31 1.02
C ILE A 28 2.80 -1.95 2.38
N LYS A 29 4.08 -1.52 2.42
CA LYS A 29 4.73 -1.09 3.67
C LYS A 29 4.10 0.16 4.27
N LEU A 30 3.73 1.15 3.45
CA LEU A 30 3.03 2.36 3.92
C LEU A 30 1.66 2.00 4.49
N LEU A 31 0.87 1.21 3.77
CA LEU A 31 -0.43 0.76 4.24
C LEU A 31 -0.31 0.01 5.56
N LYS A 32 0.66 -0.90 5.70
CA LYS A 32 0.90 -1.60 6.98
C LYS A 32 1.35 -0.68 8.12
N LYS A 33 2.04 0.41 7.80
CA LYS A 33 2.52 1.37 8.81
C LYS A 33 1.40 2.27 9.31
N TYR A 34 0.50 2.68 8.42
CA TYR A 34 -0.51 3.69 8.71
C TYR A 34 -1.93 3.14 8.88
N THR A 35 -2.21 1.91 8.47
CA THR A 35 -3.47 1.22 8.76
C THR A 35 -3.28 0.23 9.92
N PRO A 36 -4.29 0.04 10.79
CA PRO A 36 -4.26 -0.98 11.85
C PRO A 36 -4.46 -2.41 11.31
N LEU A 37 -4.34 -2.63 10.00
CA LEU A 37 -4.65 -3.90 9.35
C LEU A 37 -3.46 -4.86 9.43
N SER A 38 -3.76 -6.12 9.71
CA SER A 38 -2.76 -7.17 9.57
C SER A 38 -2.45 -7.42 8.10
N HIS A 39 -1.35 -8.12 7.84
CA HIS A 39 -0.98 -8.54 6.48
C HIS A 39 -2.06 -9.44 5.84
N VAL A 40 -2.77 -10.22 6.65
CA VAL A 40 -3.87 -11.09 6.21
C VAL A 40 -5.09 -10.25 5.83
N ASP A 41 -5.42 -9.23 6.63
CA ASP A 41 -6.56 -8.35 6.35
C ASP A 41 -6.36 -7.55 5.05
N LEU A 42 -5.15 -7.02 4.85
CA LEU A 42 -4.81 -6.32 3.61
C LEU A 42 -4.88 -7.26 2.39
N ALA A 43 -4.43 -8.51 2.54
CA ALA A 43 -4.52 -9.49 1.47
C ALA A 43 -5.98 -9.82 1.14
N ASN A 44 -6.83 -10.00 2.16
CA ASN A 44 -8.26 -10.23 2.00
C ASN A 44 -8.96 -9.06 1.29
N LEU A 45 -8.66 -7.81 1.67
CA LEU A 45 -9.23 -6.62 1.04
C LEU A 45 -8.87 -6.51 -0.45
N LEU A 46 -7.66 -6.93 -0.81
CA LEU A 46 -7.19 -6.92 -2.20
C LEU A 46 -7.63 -8.17 -2.99
N ASN A 47 -8.28 -9.12 -2.31
CA ASN A 47 -8.60 -10.45 -2.81
C ASN A 47 -7.36 -11.18 -3.36
N LEU A 48 -6.30 -11.18 -2.55
CA LEU A 48 -5.00 -11.81 -2.79
C LEU A 48 -4.69 -12.81 -1.68
N SER A 49 -3.81 -13.78 -1.96
CA SER A 49 -3.26 -14.59 -0.88
C SER A 49 -2.27 -13.79 -0.03
N ALA A 50 -2.25 -14.06 1.28
CA ALA A 50 -1.29 -13.43 2.20
C ALA A 50 0.15 -13.70 1.78
N GLU A 51 0.42 -14.89 1.23
CA GLU A 51 1.72 -15.28 0.66
C GLU A 51 2.10 -14.41 -0.54
N LYS A 52 1.18 -14.18 -1.49
CA LYS A 52 1.44 -13.31 -2.65
C LYS A 52 1.75 -11.89 -2.18
N LEU A 53 0.96 -11.36 -1.25
CA LEU A 53 1.18 -10.02 -0.70
C LEU A 53 2.53 -9.93 0.05
N LEU A 54 2.96 -11.00 0.72
CA LEU A 54 4.24 -11.08 1.42
C LEU A 54 5.39 -11.06 0.42
N SER A 55 5.33 -11.89 -0.61
CA SER A 55 6.33 -11.94 -1.69
C SER A 55 6.48 -10.59 -2.39
N VAL A 56 5.39 -9.87 -2.64
CA VAL A 56 5.44 -8.51 -3.22
C VAL A 56 6.05 -7.51 -2.23
N SER A 57 5.69 -7.58 -0.94
CA SER A 57 6.30 -6.74 0.11
C SER A 57 7.81 -6.97 0.24
N GLU A 58 8.28 -8.18 -0.03
CA GLU A 58 9.69 -8.59 -0.02
C GLU A 58 10.41 -8.42 -1.37
N LYS A 59 9.73 -7.88 -2.40
CA LYS A 59 10.26 -7.72 -3.77
C LYS A 59 10.64 -9.03 -4.48
N LYS A 60 10.10 -10.15 -4.02
CA LYS A 60 10.30 -11.48 -4.64
C LYS A 60 9.33 -11.73 -5.80
N ASP A 61 8.26 -10.93 -5.86
CA ASP A 61 7.17 -11.08 -6.82
C ASP A 61 6.49 -9.72 -7.04
N PHE A 62 5.58 -9.65 -8.02
CA PHE A 62 4.84 -8.45 -8.38
C PHE A 62 3.35 -8.75 -8.59
N LEU A 63 2.51 -7.75 -8.35
CA LEU A 63 1.09 -7.77 -8.69
C LEU A 63 0.91 -7.52 -10.18
N ASN A 64 -0.06 -8.22 -10.77
CA ASN A 64 -0.54 -7.89 -12.11
C ASN A 64 -1.20 -6.49 -12.11
N ALA A 65 -1.45 -5.94 -13.29
CA ALA A 65 -2.01 -4.59 -13.43
C ALA A 65 -3.34 -4.40 -12.68
N ARG A 66 -4.22 -5.41 -12.70
CA ARG A 66 -5.53 -5.35 -12.03
C ARG A 66 -5.39 -5.27 -10.50
N ASP A 67 -4.52 -6.10 -9.92
CA ASP A 67 -4.32 -6.14 -8.48
C ASP A 67 -3.49 -4.94 -7.99
N ALA A 68 -2.55 -4.46 -8.81
CA ALA A 68 -1.85 -3.21 -8.56
C ALA A 68 -2.81 -2.01 -8.57
N GLU A 69 -3.79 -1.98 -9.48
CA GLU A 69 -4.82 -0.94 -9.52
C GLU A 69 -5.70 -0.97 -8.26
N LYS A 70 -6.11 -2.14 -7.77
CA LYS A 70 -6.84 -2.27 -6.50
C LYS A 70 -6.03 -1.72 -5.32
N LEU A 71 -4.74 -2.08 -5.25
CA LEU A 71 -3.84 -1.60 -4.22
C LEU A 71 -3.71 -0.06 -4.27
N ALA A 72 -3.59 0.51 -5.47
CA ALA A 72 -3.55 1.95 -5.67
C ALA A 72 -4.85 2.64 -5.22
N LYS A 73 -6.01 2.12 -5.64
CA LYS A 73 -7.34 2.64 -5.24
C LYS A 73 -7.52 2.61 -3.73
N TYR A 74 -7.15 1.50 -3.09
CA TYR A 74 -7.23 1.38 -1.64
C TYR A 74 -6.36 2.43 -0.93
N PHE A 75 -5.13 2.64 -1.42
CA PHE A 75 -4.26 3.69 -0.89
C PHE A 75 -4.83 5.10 -1.11
N CYS A 76 -5.38 5.40 -2.29
CA CYS A 76 -6.01 6.69 -2.55
C CYS A 76 -7.19 6.98 -1.60
N ILE A 77 -8.04 5.98 -1.34
CA ILE A 77 -9.13 6.08 -0.36
C ILE A 77 -8.57 6.36 1.03
N PHE A 78 -7.50 5.66 1.43
CA PHE A 78 -6.90 5.82 2.75
C PHE A 78 -6.21 7.19 2.93
N CYS A 79 -5.56 7.72 1.89
CA CYS A 79 -4.85 9.00 1.94
C CYS A 79 -5.75 10.23 1.79
N GLY A 80 -7.08 10.06 1.70
CA GLY A 80 -8.04 11.15 1.73
C GLY A 80 -7.95 12.10 0.53
N SER A 81 -7.87 11.54 -0.68
CA SER A 81 -8.11 12.33 -1.91
C SER A 81 -9.53 12.86 -1.97
#